data_AF-A0A3D9XIP0-F1
#
_entry.id   AF-A0A3D9XIP0-F1
#
_cell.length_a   1.000
_cell.length_b   1.000
_cell.length_c   1.000
_cell.angle_alpha   90.00
_cell.angle_beta   90.00
_cell.angle_gamma   90.00
#
_symmetry.space_group_name_H-M   'P 1'
#
loop_
_entity.id
_entity.type
_entity.pdbx_description
1 polymer ?
#
loop_
_entity_poly.entity_id
_entity_poly.type
_entity_poly.pdbx_seq_one_letter_code
_entity_poly.pdbx_strand_id
1 'polypeptide(L)'
;MSDWREIRMTDIDWMALRSHIGRSAGVLRRLSTTIRAEDKPQPFRRGAWKEMTLGQVADIGRKNLLRYPDVGEVAIASLQYVIDMADAGKCPIIGSPAPDALRPTLQEKEA
;
A
#
# COMPACT_ATOMS: atom_id res chain seq x y z
N MET A 1 -9.01 -5.83 15.40
CA MET A 1 -8.81 -5.63 13.96
C MET A 1 -8.23 -4.24 13.80
N SER A 2 -7.09 -4.09 13.15
CA SER A 2 -6.55 -2.76 12.85
C SER A 2 -7.47 -2.09 11.83
N ASP A 3 -7.87 -0.84 12.08
CA ASP A 3 -8.67 -0.08 11.13
C ASP A 3 -7.83 0.15 9.85
N TRP A 4 -8.34 -0.28 8.70
CA TRP A 4 -7.63 -0.12 7.42
C TRP A 4 -7.35 1.35 7.11
N ARG A 5 -8.15 2.27 7.65
CA ARG A 5 -7.99 3.71 7.45
C ARG A 5 -6.71 4.24 8.09
N GLU A 6 -6.13 3.53 9.05
CA GLU A 6 -4.90 3.92 9.76
C GLU A 6 -3.62 3.39 9.10
N ILE A 7 -3.74 2.47 8.13
CA ILE A 7 -2.59 1.91 7.41
C ILE A 7 -1.86 3.04 6.68
N ARG A 8 -0.58 3.26 6.99
CA ARG A 8 0.23 4.23 6.26
C ARG A 8 0.52 3.72 4.85
N MET A 9 0.44 4.63 3.88
CA MET A 9 0.73 4.29 2.48
C MET A 9 2.15 3.77 2.26
N THR A 10 3.10 4.19 3.10
CA THR A 10 4.49 3.72 3.13
C THR A 10 4.65 2.29 3.60
N ASP A 11 3.71 1.81 4.41
CA ASP A 11 3.82 0.52 5.09
C ASP A 11 3.22 -0.60 4.22
N ILE A 12 2.48 -0.26 3.17
CA ILE A 12 1.93 -1.23 2.21
C ILE A 12 3.06 -1.84 1.37
N ASP A 13 3.12 -3.17 1.29
CA ASP A 13 4.05 -3.86 0.40
C ASP A 13 3.53 -3.84 -1.05
N TRP A 14 3.83 -2.76 -1.74
CA TRP A 14 3.50 -2.57 -3.15
C TRP A 14 4.15 -3.61 -4.07
N MET A 15 5.25 -4.26 -3.64
CA MET A 15 5.90 -5.29 -4.45
C MET A 15 5.12 -6.60 -4.37
N ALA A 16 4.64 -6.99 -3.19
CA ALA A 16 3.73 -8.13 -3.02
C ALA A 16 2.42 -7.93 -3.82
N LEU A 17 1.93 -6.70 -3.90
CA LEU A 17 0.72 -6.38 -4.67
C LEU A 17 0.91 -6.38 -6.19
N ARG A 18 2.16 -6.32 -6.69
CA ARG A 18 2.44 -6.18 -8.13
C ARG A 18 1.87 -7.32 -8.97
N SER A 19 1.82 -8.54 -8.44
CA SER A 19 1.21 -9.71 -9.11
C SER A 19 -0.31 -9.54 -9.30
N HIS A 20 -0.98 -8.77 -8.45
CA HIS A 20 -2.43 -8.59 -8.46
C HIS A 20 -2.86 -7.35 -9.26
N ILE A 21 -2.14 -6.23 -9.11
CA ILE A 21 -2.54 -4.93 -9.69
C ILE A 21 -1.57 -4.40 -10.75
N GLY A 22 -0.56 -5.19 -11.13
CA GLY A 22 0.33 -4.91 -12.25
C GLY A 22 1.09 -3.59 -12.11
N ARG A 23 1.07 -2.78 -13.19
CA ARG A 23 1.81 -1.50 -13.26
C ARG A 23 1.31 -0.47 -12.27
N SER A 24 0.05 -0.52 -11.86
CA SER A 24 -0.53 0.41 -10.89
C SER A 24 0.20 0.36 -9.55
N ALA A 25 0.70 -0.81 -9.14
CA ALA A 25 1.53 -0.92 -7.94
C ALA A 25 2.74 0.03 -7.99
N GLY A 26 3.39 0.15 -9.15
CA GLY A 26 4.52 1.06 -9.34
C GLY A 26 4.12 2.53 -9.25
N VAL A 27 2.94 2.90 -9.75
CA VAL A 27 2.40 4.28 -9.65
C VAL A 27 2.09 4.61 -8.18
N LEU A 28 1.31 3.76 -7.52
CA LEU A 28 0.90 3.95 -6.13
C LEU A 28 2.13 3.99 -5.22
N ARG A 29 3.09 3.07 -5.38
CA ARG A 29 4.37 3.09 -4.65
C ARG A 29 5.12 4.42 -4.82
N ARG A 30 5.18 4.99 -6.03
CA ARG A 30 5.85 6.28 -6.25
C ARG A 30 5.18 7.40 -5.49
N LEU A 31 3.86 7.38 -5.34
CA LEU A 31 3.16 8.41 -4.56
C LEU A 31 3.35 8.19 -3.05
N SER A 32 3.43 6.94 -2.60
CA SER A 32 3.64 6.59 -1.20
C SER A 32 5.08 6.74 -0.71
N THR A 33 6.08 6.79 -1.59
CA THR A 33 7.51 6.76 -1.18
C THR A 33 8.33 7.86 -1.83
N THR A 34 9.27 8.42 -1.08
CA THR A 34 10.27 9.39 -1.56
C THR A 34 11.60 8.69 -1.83
N ILE A 35 12.54 9.39 -2.46
CA ILE A 35 13.90 8.86 -2.67
C ILE A 35 14.70 8.98 -1.38
N ARG A 36 14.55 10.10 -0.66
CA ARG A 36 15.22 10.36 0.61
C ARG A 36 14.22 10.40 1.76
N ALA A 37 14.65 10.01 2.95
CA ALA A 37 13.78 9.96 4.13
C ALA A 37 13.34 11.36 4.59
N GLU A 38 14.14 12.38 4.33
CA GLU A 38 13.91 13.78 4.68
C GLU A 38 13.05 14.55 3.66
N ASP A 39 12.78 13.96 2.49
CA ASP A 39 11.96 14.61 1.46
C ASP A 39 10.54 14.84 1.99
N LYS A 40 10.09 16.10 1.93
CA LYS A 40 8.72 16.49 2.30
C LYS A 40 7.72 16.12 1.19
N PRO A 41 6.49 15.73 1.52
CA PRO A 41 5.45 15.53 0.52
C PRO A 41 5.21 16.80 -0.30
N GLN A 42 5.19 16.65 -1.63
CA GLN A 42 4.81 17.73 -2.56
C GLN A 42 3.50 17.37 -3.24
N PRO A 43 2.53 18.29 -3.36
CA PRO A 43 1.28 18.02 -4.05
C PRO A 43 1.50 17.52 -5.47
N PHE A 44 0.75 16.49 -5.89
CA PHE A 44 0.77 15.94 -7.24
C PHE A 44 2.15 15.45 -7.72
N ARG A 45 3.02 15.01 -6.81
CA ARG A 45 4.37 14.52 -7.13
C ARG A 45 4.66 13.19 -6.46
N ARG A 46 5.80 12.59 -6.81
CA ARG A 46 6.37 11.45 -6.07
C ARG A 46 6.43 11.78 -4.57
N GLY A 47 6.05 10.83 -3.73
CA GLY A 47 6.02 11.00 -2.28
C GLY A 47 4.88 11.85 -1.74
N ALA A 48 3.93 12.30 -2.57
CA ALA A 48 2.80 13.10 -2.12
C ALA A 48 1.94 12.43 -1.04
N TRP A 49 1.94 11.10 -0.98
CA TRP A 49 1.17 10.30 -0.03
C TRP A 49 2.04 9.68 1.07
N LYS A 50 3.32 10.06 1.16
CA LYS A 50 4.27 9.47 2.13
C LYS A 50 3.82 9.56 3.58
N GLU A 51 3.20 10.67 3.94
CA GLU A 51 2.71 10.92 5.31
C GLU A 51 1.22 10.60 5.46
N MET A 52 0.58 10.09 4.39
CA MET A 52 -0.84 9.82 4.37
C MET A 52 -1.14 8.38 4.77
N THR A 53 -2.31 8.19 5.38
CA THR A 53 -2.91 6.87 5.54
C THR A 53 -3.79 6.49 4.36
N LEU A 54 -4.10 5.22 4.22
CA LEU A 54 -5.00 4.70 3.20
C LEU A 54 -6.39 5.35 3.30
N GLY A 55 -6.88 5.58 4.52
CA GLY A 55 -8.13 6.29 4.76
C GLY A 55 -8.09 7.73 4.26
N GLN A 56 -7.00 8.46 4.55
CA GLN A 56 -6.83 9.83 4.06
C GLN A 56 -6.74 9.90 2.53
N VAL A 57 -6.10 8.92 1.88
CA VAL A 57 -6.06 8.85 0.41
C VAL A 57 -7.43 8.53 -0.17
N ALA A 58 -8.22 7.66 0.48
CA ALA A 58 -9.60 7.39 0.07
C ALA A 58 -10.48 8.67 0.15
N ASP A 59 -10.30 9.47 1.20
CA ASP A 59 -11.05 10.70 1.43
C ASP A 59 -10.72 11.83 0.42
N ILE A 60 -9.59 11.75 -0.31
CA ILE A 60 -9.25 12.72 -1.39
C ILE A 60 -10.37 12.76 -2.46
N GLY A 61 -10.98 11.60 -2.73
CA GLY A 61 -12.02 11.42 -3.73
C GLY A 61 -11.49 11.36 -5.17
N ARG A 62 -12.22 10.62 -6.01
CA ARG A 62 -11.84 10.28 -7.40
C ARG A 62 -11.40 11.48 -8.24
N LYS A 63 -12.14 12.59 -8.21
CA LYS A 63 -11.85 13.79 -8.99
C LYS A 63 -10.46 14.38 -8.69
N ASN A 64 -10.06 14.38 -7.41
CA ASN A 64 -8.76 14.90 -7.01
C ASN A 64 -7.64 13.87 -7.23
N LEU A 65 -7.93 12.57 -7.09
CA LEU A 65 -6.98 11.50 -7.41
C LEU A 65 -6.53 11.54 -8.88
N LEU A 66 -7.44 11.83 -9.82
CA LEU A 66 -7.11 11.97 -11.24
C LEU A 66 -6.17 13.14 -11.57
N ARG A 67 -5.90 14.04 -10.61
CA ARG A 67 -4.95 15.15 -10.80
C ARG A 67 -3.50 14.73 -10.55
N TYR A 68 -3.27 13.57 -9.94
CA TYR A 68 -1.93 13.07 -9.69
C TYR A 68 -1.34 12.48 -10.98
N PRO A 69 -0.05 12.75 -11.28
CA PRO A 69 0.61 12.16 -12.44
C PRO A 69 0.52 10.65 -12.43
N ASP A 70 0.25 10.07 -13.61
CA ASP A 70 0.11 8.64 -13.85
C ASP A 70 -1.05 7.95 -13.10
N VAL A 71 -1.89 8.69 -12.36
CA VAL A 71 -3.10 8.15 -11.72
C VAL A 71 -4.27 8.25 -12.68
N GLY A 72 -4.43 7.20 -13.49
CA GLY A 72 -5.63 6.98 -14.31
C GLY A 72 -6.66 6.10 -13.61
N GLU A 73 -7.75 5.81 -14.32
CA GLU A 73 -8.86 4.99 -13.81
C GLU A 73 -8.43 3.60 -13.33
N VAL A 74 -7.46 2.99 -14.01
CA VAL A 74 -6.90 1.69 -13.61
C VAL A 74 -6.18 1.77 -12.26
N ALA A 75 -5.47 2.87 -11.98
CA ALA A 75 -4.79 3.07 -10.71
C ALA A 75 -5.80 3.30 -9.58
N ILE A 76 -6.91 4.00 -9.86
CA ILE A 76 -8.00 4.20 -8.90
C ILE A 76 -8.72 2.88 -8.58
N ALA A 77 -9.03 2.06 -9.60
CA ALA A 77 -9.58 0.72 -9.37
C ALA A 77 -8.62 -0.17 -8.57
N SER A 78 -7.31 -0.06 -8.83
CA SER A 78 -6.29 -0.77 -8.05
C SER A 78 -6.23 -0.28 -6.60
N LEU A 79 -6.42 1.01 -6.35
CA LEU A 79 -6.50 1.56 -4.99
C LEU A 79 -7.75 1.04 -4.26
N GLN A 80 -8.90 0.97 -4.93
CA GLN A 80 -10.12 0.38 -4.36
C GLN A 80 -9.89 -1.09 -3.98
N TYR A 81 -9.26 -1.88 -4.86
CA TYR A 81 -8.89 -3.27 -4.55
C TYR A 81 -8.02 -3.39 -3.29
N VAL A 82 -7.08 -2.45 -3.08
CA VAL A 82 -6.26 -2.40 -1.85
C VAL A 82 -7.09 -2.07 -0.62
N ILE A 83 -8.04 -1.14 -0.73
CA ILE A 83 -8.99 -0.81 0.35
C ILE A 83 -9.81 -2.05 0.72
N ASP A 84 -10.37 -2.76 -0.26
CA ASP A 84 -11.19 -3.96 -0.02
C ASP A 84 -10.37 -5.09 0.65
N MET A 85 -9.11 -5.28 0.23
CA MET A 85 -8.20 -6.23 0.91
C MET A 85 -7.87 -5.80 2.33
N ALA A 86 -7.66 -4.51 2.55
CA ALA A 86 -7.32 -3.99 3.87
C ALA A 86 -8.49 -4.11 4.85
N ASP A 87 -9.71 -3.81 4.39
CA ASP A 87 -10.95 -4.02 5.14
C ASP A 87 -11.15 -5.51 5.49
N ALA A 88 -10.78 -6.42 4.57
CA ALA A 88 -10.77 -7.86 4.81
C ALA A 88 -9.59 -8.35 5.68
N GLY A 89 -8.69 -7.47 6.14
CA GLY A 89 -7.52 -7.82 6.95
C GLY A 89 -6.43 -8.59 6.19
N LYS A 90 -6.38 -8.46 4.86
CA LYS A 90 -5.46 -9.19 3.95
C LYS A 90 -4.46 -8.30 3.23
N CYS A 91 -4.46 -6.99 3.50
CA CYS A 91 -3.50 -6.08 2.87
C CYS A 91 -2.08 -6.45 3.31
N PRO A 92 -1.14 -6.70 2.37
CA PRO A 92 0.24 -7.00 2.73
C PRO A 92 0.93 -5.74 3.25
N ILE A 93 1.49 -5.83 4.46
CA ILE A 93 2.22 -4.76 5.13
C ILE A 93 3.69 -5.18 5.25
N ILE A 94 4.60 -4.24 5.00
CA ILE A 94 6.04 -4.45 5.12
C ILE A 94 6.37 -4.98 6.52
N GLY A 95 7.15 -6.05 6.59
CA GLY A 95 7.54 -6.69 7.85
C GLY A 95 6.49 -7.63 8.43
N SER A 96 5.29 -7.71 7.84
CA SER A 96 4.37 -8.80 8.17
C SER A 96 4.87 -10.12 7.57
N PRO A 97 4.70 -11.26 8.27
CA PRO A 97 4.98 -12.56 7.69
C PRO A 97 4.19 -12.73 6.39
N ALA A 98 4.83 -13.22 5.34
CA ALA A 98 4.13 -13.60 4.12
C ALA A 98 3.03 -14.63 4.45
N PRO A 99 1.86 -14.62 3.80
CA PRO A 99 0.79 -15.59 4.07
C PRO A 99 1.26 -17.05 3.91
N ASP A 100 2.25 -17.27 3.06
CA ASP A 100 2.89 -18.55 2.73
C ASP A 100 4.28 -18.71 3.39
N ALA A 101 4.59 -17.92 4.43
CA ALA A 101 5.85 -18.03 5.14
C ALA A 101 6.06 -19.45 5.66
N LEU A 102 7.16 -20.08 5.23
CA LEU A 102 7.57 -21.41 5.69
C LEU A 102 7.82 -21.36 7.20
N ARG A 103 7.19 -22.28 7.93
CA ARG A 103 7.41 -22.47 9.37
C ARG A 103 8.30 -23.68 9.59
N PRO A 104 9.21 -23.67 10.59
CA PRO A 104 9.96 -24.85 10.97
C PRO A 104 8.99 -26.01 11.25
N THR A 105 9.19 -27.15 10.59
CA THR A 105 8.39 -28.37 10.77
C THR A 105 8.83 -29.20 11.97
N LEU A 106 10.02 -28.93 12.52
CA LEU A 106 10.57 -29.63 13.66
C LEU A 106 10.07 -28.95 14.95
N GLN A 107 8.97 -29.48 15.50
CA GLN A 107 8.78 -29.45 16.95
C GLN A 107 10.00 -30.12 17.58
N GLU A 108 10.70 -29.40 18.44
CA GLU A 108 11.59 -30.00 19.41
C GLU A 108 10.82 -31.12 20.10
N LYS A 109 11.22 -32.36 19.85
CA LYS A 109 10.90 -33.43 20.78
C LYS A 109 11.61 -33.05 22.07
N GLU A 110 10.86 -32.51 23.03
CA GLU A 110 11.28 -32.47 24.42
C GLU A 110 11.83 -33.86 24.78
N ALA A 111 13.11 -33.87 25.17
CA ALA A 111 13.79 -35.02 25.75
C ALA A 111 13.90 -34.79 27.25
#